data_AF-A0A4R9H6N7-F1
#
_entry.id   AF-A0A4R9H6N7-F1
#
_cell.length_a   1.000
_cell.length_b   1.000
_cell.length_c   1.000
_cell.angle_alpha   90.00
_cell.angle_beta   90.00
_cell.angle_gamma   90.00
#
_symmetry.space_group_name_H-M   'P 1'
#
loop_
_entity.id
_entity.type
_entity.pdbx_description
1 polymer ?
#
loop_
_entity_poly.entity_id
_entity_poly.type
_entity_poly.pdbx_seq_one_letter_code
_entity_poly.pdbx_strand_id
1 'polypeptide(L)'
;MQFPTNSVRKLLLLDLFLVFYFGFNSCSLYLLRNSDSQDRQPITSPQSQKEFGVILIYENNHALNLIEAPFNVKSILEPKISVLGLKLIEVHSDASYSVVVGELKNILVLKVSKFAHRRGWSFYTSLFTLMLIPGFESWDLQIAASLYDSNGKEIPIPAIQSQPVYKQVWLGWPIFPLYWLSEKESMVATNVIKAANTVLKDTELAARISGPIVSDYKIVKSADLDFGTSSVKTKIINVQRVDSYVLNIKGHGGTPRQQRIFTEHPAVEDFLKVTVDFENPSDANADVSPFIFLPEPLFSHTKGPQLGNTENKMYLSPDLAAKIEYTSLDPLNLFYSETSHQKFTLRPQTSAKRIFYFRYLKSKEPIQYKYFGTPIPYQKPLN
;
A
#
# COMPACT_ATOMS: atom_id res chain seq x y z
N MET A 1 11.00 -45.31 36.42
CA MET A 1 10.37 -44.14 35.77
C MET A 1 10.64 -44.22 34.28
N GLN A 2 9.66 -44.72 33.50
CA GLN A 2 9.72 -44.64 32.03
C GLN A 2 9.21 -43.26 31.62
N PHE A 3 10.08 -42.42 31.06
CA PHE A 3 9.66 -41.16 30.46
C PHE A 3 8.79 -41.45 29.22
N PRO A 4 7.68 -40.73 29.01
CA PRO A 4 6.81 -40.92 27.85
C PRO A 4 7.48 -40.29 26.62
N THR A 5 8.56 -40.89 26.14
CA THR A 5 9.33 -40.43 24.98
C THR A 5 8.52 -40.49 23.70
N ASN A 6 7.57 -41.43 23.59
CA ASN A 6 6.74 -41.61 22.39
C ASN A 6 5.72 -40.48 22.15
N SER A 7 5.16 -39.87 23.20
CA SER A 7 4.16 -38.80 23.02
C SER A 7 4.80 -37.48 22.62
N VAL A 8 5.95 -37.14 23.21
CA VAL A 8 6.72 -35.93 22.88
C VAL A 8 7.26 -36.01 21.45
N ARG A 9 7.76 -37.18 21.01
CA ARG A 9 8.26 -37.38 19.64
C ARG A 9 7.15 -37.29 18.59
N LYS A 10 5.95 -37.78 18.89
CA LYS A 10 4.77 -37.67 18.00
C LYS A 10 4.28 -36.23 17.86
N LEU A 11 4.26 -35.46 18.95
CA LEU A 11 3.89 -34.04 18.91
C LEU A 11 4.89 -33.24 18.07
N LEU A 12 6.18 -33.48 18.28
CA LEU A 12 7.25 -32.79 17.56
C LEU A 12 7.27 -33.14 16.06
N LEU A 13 6.99 -34.40 15.70
CA LEU A 13 6.80 -34.82 14.31
C LEU A 13 5.55 -34.22 13.67
N LEU A 14 4.45 -34.10 14.42
CA LEU A 14 3.22 -33.46 13.94
C LEU A 14 3.43 -31.97 13.72
N ASP A 15 4.09 -31.27 14.64
CA ASP A 15 4.42 -29.85 14.51
C ASP A 15 5.37 -29.63 13.33
N LEU A 16 6.40 -30.47 13.15
CA LEU A 16 7.30 -30.38 12.00
C LEU A 16 6.57 -30.66 10.69
N PHE A 17 5.66 -31.63 10.68
CA PHE A 17 4.81 -31.94 9.53
C PHE A 17 3.83 -30.80 9.23
N LEU A 18 3.23 -30.16 10.23
CA LEU A 18 2.35 -29.01 10.06
C LEU A 18 3.13 -27.80 9.54
N VAL A 19 4.31 -27.51 10.10
CA VAL A 19 5.19 -26.45 9.61
C VAL A 19 5.62 -26.73 8.17
N PHE A 20 5.96 -27.97 7.84
CA PHE A 20 6.28 -28.37 6.47
C PHE A 20 5.05 -28.25 5.56
N TYR A 21 3.87 -28.69 6.00
CA TYR A 21 2.64 -28.62 5.23
C TYR A 21 2.23 -27.17 4.94
N PHE A 22 2.24 -26.29 5.94
CA PHE A 22 1.93 -24.86 5.78
C PHE A 22 3.06 -24.09 5.06
N GLY A 23 4.32 -24.48 5.23
CA GLY A 23 5.46 -23.88 4.55
C GLY A 23 5.53 -24.21 3.06
N PHE A 24 5.20 -25.45 2.69
CA PHE A 24 5.36 -25.96 1.31
C PHE A 24 4.05 -26.06 0.51
N ASN A 25 2.87 -26.02 1.14
CA ASN A 25 1.57 -25.93 0.44
C ASN A 25 1.00 -24.51 0.43
N SER A 26 1.82 -23.47 0.39
CA SER A 26 1.30 -22.13 0.12
C SER A 26 0.84 -22.04 -1.34
N CYS A 27 -0.42 -21.70 -1.57
CA CYS A 27 -0.98 -21.40 -2.88
C CYS A 27 -1.29 -19.91 -3.00
N SER A 28 -1.36 -19.40 -4.23
CA SER A 28 -1.78 -18.03 -4.49
C SER A 28 -2.82 -17.99 -5.59
N LEU A 29 -3.92 -17.28 -5.33
CA LEU A 29 -4.95 -16.97 -6.30
C LEU A 29 -4.76 -15.52 -6.75
N TYR A 30 -4.45 -15.34 -8.03
CA TYR A 30 -4.29 -14.06 -8.70
C TYR A 30 -5.60 -13.68 -9.37
N LEU A 31 -6.13 -12.54 -8.99
CA LEU A 31 -7.35 -11.95 -9.54
C LEU A 31 -6.99 -10.61 -10.16
N LEU A 32 -7.22 -10.48 -11.47
CA LEU A 32 -7.24 -9.18 -12.12
C LEU A 32 -8.69 -8.66 -12.08
N ARG A 33 -8.90 -7.53 -11.41
CA ARG A 33 -10.21 -6.85 -11.34
C ARG A 33 -10.27 -5.77 -12.41
N ASN A 34 -11.48 -5.48 -12.91
CA ASN A 34 -11.73 -4.54 -14.00
C ASN A 34 -10.99 -4.91 -15.31
N SER A 35 -10.75 -6.21 -15.48
CA SER A 35 -10.19 -6.81 -16.69
C SER A 35 -10.99 -8.05 -17.05
N ASP A 36 -11.42 -8.11 -18.30
CA ASP A 36 -12.01 -9.30 -18.88
C ASP A 36 -10.95 -10.14 -19.63
N SER A 37 -11.29 -11.35 -20.04
CA SER A 37 -10.39 -12.22 -20.80
C SER A 37 -9.92 -11.57 -22.11
N GLN A 38 -10.75 -10.74 -22.73
CA GLN A 38 -10.43 -10.00 -23.95
C GLN A 38 -9.38 -8.90 -23.74
N ASP A 39 -9.24 -8.36 -22.53
CA ASP A 39 -8.23 -7.34 -22.22
C ASP A 39 -6.82 -7.93 -22.15
N ARG A 40 -6.72 -9.25 -22.04
CA ARG A 40 -5.45 -9.99 -21.86
C ARG A 40 -4.88 -10.51 -23.18
N GLN A 41 -5.72 -10.56 -24.20
CA GLN A 41 -5.42 -11.16 -25.49
C GLN A 41 -5.27 -10.07 -26.56
N PRO A 42 -4.29 -10.22 -27.46
CA PRO A 42 -4.20 -9.36 -28.64
C PRO A 42 -5.42 -9.63 -29.54
N ILE A 43 -6.18 -8.58 -29.87
CA ILE A 43 -7.33 -8.71 -30.77
C ILE A 43 -6.86 -8.36 -32.18
N THR A 44 -6.62 -9.39 -32.99
CA THR A 44 -6.25 -9.21 -34.39
C THR A 44 -7.48 -8.80 -35.19
N SER A 45 -7.52 -7.54 -35.64
CA SER A 45 -8.47 -7.10 -36.66
C SER A 45 -7.84 -7.28 -38.04
N PRO A 46 -8.40 -8.12 -38.93
CA PRO A 46 -7.86 -8.35 -40.27
C PRO A 46 -7.95 -7.11 -41.19
N GLN A 47 -8.58 -6.01 -40.76
CA GLN A 47 -8.90 -4.85 -41.62
C GLN A 47 -8.04 -3.60 -41.40
N SER A 48 -7.11 -3.57 -40.44
CA SER A 48 -6.18 -2.44 -40.32
C SER A 48 -4.89 -2.81 -39.60
N GLN A 49 -3.88 -3.27 -40.35
CA GLN A 49 -2.51 -3.29 -39.85
C GLN A 49 -1.96 -1.85 -39.86
N LYS A 50 -2.35 -1.06 -38.86
CA LYS A 50 -1.71 0.21 -38.56
C LYS A 50 -0.53 -0.07 -37.65
N GLU A 51 0.68 0.20 -38.15
CA GLU A 51 1.89 0.09 -37.35
C GLU A 51 2.00 1.32 -36.44
N PHE A 52 2.03 1.10 -35.12
CA PHE A 52 2.38 2.14 -34.16
C PHE A 52 3.25 1.58 -33.03
N GLY A 53 4.10 2.45 -32.47
CA GLY A 53 5.03 2.10 -31.40
C GLY A 53 4.39 2.20 -30.01
N VAL A 54 4.87 1.39 -29.06
CA VAL A 54 4.49 1.50 -27.65
C VAL A 54 5.72 1.85 -26.82
N ILE A 55 5.64 2.91 -26.02
CA ILE A 55 6.64 3.25 -24.99
C ILE A 55 5.96 3.08 -23.63
N LEU A 56 6.59 2.34 -22.74
CA LEU A 56 6.14 2.16 -21.36
C LEU A 56 7.11 2.85 -20.42
N ILE A 57 6.62 3.74 -19.56
CA ILE A 57 7.44 4.47 -18.58
C ILE A 57 6.94 4.12 -17.18
N TYR A 58 7.82 3.57 -16.36
CA TYR A 58 7.56 3.35 -14.93
C TYR A 58 8.03 4.56 -14.14
N GLU A 59 7.09 5.29 -13.52
CA GLU A 59 7.38 6.40 -12.62
C GLU A 59 7.30 5.91 -11.16
N ASN A 60 8.30 5.13 -10.71
CA ASN A 60 8.25 4.44 -9.41
C ASN A 60 9.59 4.40 -8.68
N ASN A 61 9.55 4.30 -7.35
CA ASN A 61 10.72 4.08 -6.47
C ASN A 61 11.26 2.63 -6.47
N HIS A 62 10.96 1.84 -7.51
CA HIS A 62 11.35 0.43 -7.67
C HIS A 62 10.74 -0.61 -6.71
N ALA A 63 9.75 -0.24 -5.89
CA ALA A 63 9.07 -1.19 -4.99
C ALA A 63 7.99 -2.06 -5.70
N LEU A 64 8.32 -2.65 -6.86
CA LEU A 64 7.43 -3.58 -7.56
C LEU A 64 7.76 -5.02 -7.21
N ASN A 65 6.72 -5.86 -7.11
CA ASN A 65 6.88 -7.31 -7.10
C ASN A 65 7.60 -7.76 -8.39
N LEU A 66 8.41 -8.82 -8.29
CA LEU A 66 9.14 -9.44 -9.40
C LEU A 66 8.29 -9.56 -10.66
N ILE A 67 7.02 -9.96 -10.57
CA ILE A 67 6.12 -10.12 -11.72
C ILE A 67 5.88 -8.81 -12.49
N GLU A 68 5.81 -7.68 -11.79
CA GLU A 68 5.54 -6.37 -12.39
C GLU A 68 6.81 -5.58 -12.71
N ALA A 69 7.99 -6.16 -12.44
CA ALA A 69 9.28 -5.54 -12.71
C ALA A 69 9.43 -5.26 -14.23
N PRO A 70 10.04 -4.11 -14.62
CA PRO A 70 10.14 -3.69 -16.02
C PRO A 70 10.67 -4.77 -16.97
N PHE A 71 11.70 -5.52 -16.56
CA PHE A 71 12.28 -6.60 -17.35
C PHE A 71 11.30 -7.75 -17.62
N ASN A 72 10.54 -8.17 -16.61
CA ASN A 72 9.57 -9.26 -16.74
C ASN A 72 8.32 -8.82 -17.52
N VAL A 73 7.90 -7.58 -17.35
CA VAL A 73 6.78 -7.03 -18.13
C VAL A 73 7.18 -6.89 -19.60
N LYS A 74 8.41 -6.46 -19.90
CA LYS A 74 8.95 -6.41 -21.26
C LYS A 74 8.90 -7.80 -21.93
N SER A 75 9.39 -8.85 -21.26
CA SER A 75 9.39 -10.21 -21.82
C SER A 75 7.99 -10.79 -22.04
N ILE A 76 7.01 -10.41 -21.22
CA ILE A 76 5.60 -10.78 -21.41
C ILE A 76 4.96 -9.99 -22.57
N LEU A 77 5.31 -8.72 -22.73
CA LEU A 77 4.69 -7.81 -23.69
C LEU A 77 5.19 -8.00 -25.12
N GLU A 78 6.49 -8.17 -25.32
CA GLU A 78 7.09 -8.33 -26.66
C GLU A 78 6.34 -9.32 -27.57
N PRO A 79 6.05 -10.57 -27.16
CA PRO A 79 5.32 -11.50 -28.02
C PRO A 79 3.86 -11.06 -28.26
N LYS A 80 3.19 -10.49 -27.25
CA LYS A 80 1.77 -10.09 -27.36
C LYS A 80 1.58 -8.85 -28.25
N ILE A 81 2.46 -7.87 -28.13
CA ILE A 81 2.45 -6.63 -28.91
C ILE A 81 2.78 -6.93 -30.38
N SER A 82 3.71 -7.86 -30.63
CA SER A 82 4.06 -8.27 -32.00
C SER A 82 2.86 -8.90 -32.74
N VAL A 83 2.01 -9.66 -32.05
CA VAL A 83 0.77 -10.24 -32.62
C VAL A 83 -0.23 -9.15 -33.05
N LEU A 84 -0.21 -7.99 -32.41
CA LEU A 84 -1.04 -6.83 -32.79
C LEU A 84 -0.47 -6.05 -33.99
N GLY A 85 0.69 -6.43 -34.54
CA GLY A 85 1.39 -5.64 -35.55
C GLY A 85 1.99 -4.35 -35.00
N LEU A 86 2.21 -4.28 -33.68
CA LEU A 86 2.78 -3.12 -32.99
C LEU A 86 4.24 -3.38 -32.64
N LYS A 87 4.99 -2.30 -32.38
CA LYS A 87 6.39 -2.40 -31.95
C LYS A 87 6.55 -1.87 -30.53
N LEU A 88 6.99 -2.71 -29.59
CA LEU A 88 7.46 -2.22 -28.29
C LEU A 88 8.79 -1.48 -28.53
N ILE A 89 8.78 -0.16 -28.37
CA ILE A 89 9.97 0.67 -28.59
C ILE A 89 10.92 0.51 -27.41
N GLU A 90 10.43 0.80 -26.21
CA GLU A 90 11.24 0.73 -25.00
C GLU A 90 10.37 0.64 -23.74
N VAL A 91 10.98 0.12 -22.67
CA VAL A 91 10.43 0.13 -21.31
C VAL A 91 11.41 0.88 -20.43
N HIS A 92 11.02 2.08 -20.02
CA HIS A 92 11.78 2.97 -19.16
C HIS A 92 11.42 2.79 -17.69
N SER A 93 12.39 3.01 -16.81
CA SER A 93 12.19 2.98 -15.38
C SER A 93 12.87 4.18 -14.75
N ASP A 94 12.06 5.15 -14.33
CA ASP A 94 12.51 6.39 -13.72
C ASP A 94 12.03 6.51 -12.27
N ALA A 95 12.95 6.90 -11.40
CA ALA A 95 12.64 7.27 -10.01
C ALA A 95 12.16 8.73 -9.90
N SER A 96 11.45 9.23 -10.91
CA SER A 96 10.87 10.57 -10.96
C SER A 96 9.60 10.59 -11.81
N TYR A 97 8.74 11.60 -11.62
CA TYR A 97 7.79 11.95 -12.68
C TYR A 97 8.55 12.44 -13.91
N SER A 98 8.01 12.15 -15.09
CA SER A 98 8.73 12.39 -16.33
C SER A 98 7.84 12.98 -17.41
N VAL A 99 8.48 13.69 -18.33
CA VAL A 99 7.89 14.22 -19.57
C VAL A 99 8.72 13.72 -20.73
N VAL A 100 8.06 13.34 -21.81
CA VAL A 100 8.73 12.92 -23.04
C VAL A 100 8.92 14.15 -23.92
N VAL A 101 10.16 14.40 -24.33
CA VAL A 101 10.54 15.53 -25.17
C VAL A 101 11.23 15.00 -26.42
N GLY A 102 10.78 15.42 -27.59
CA GLY A 102 11.37 15.04 -28.88
C GLY A 102 10.33 14.82 -29.96
N GLU A 103 10.73 14.18 -31.04
CA GLU A 103 9.86 13.84 -32.17
C GLU A 103 9.30 12.42 -32.01
N LEU A 104 8.05 12.35 -31.56
CA LEU A 104 7.26 11.13 -31.50
C LEU A 104 6.17 11.17 -32.56
N LYS A 105 6.04 10.14 -33.39
CA LYS A 105 4.91 9.98 -34.34
C LYS A 105 4.45 8.54 -34.38
N ASN A 106 3.13 8.35 -34.39
CA ASN A 106 2.49 7.04 -34.34
C ASN A 106 2.99 6.23 -33.13
N ILE A 107 2.94 6.83 -31.93
CA ILE A 107 3.43 6.19 -30.70
C ILE A 107 2.41 6.36 -29.57
N LEU A 108 2.09 5.26 -28.92
CA LEU A 108 1.36 5.22 -27.65
C LEU A 108 2.37 5.25 -26.49
N VAL A 109 2.35 6.32 -25.71
CA VAL A 109 3.12 6.44 -24.47
C VAL A 109 2.21 6.10 -23.29
N LEU A 110 2.62 5.12 -22.50
CA LEU A 110 1.95 4.70 -21.28
C LEU A 110 2.83 5.01 -20.08
N LYS A 111 2.33 5.82 -19.14
CA LYS A 111 3.02 6.13 -17.89
C LYS A 111 2.34 5.39 -16.76
N VAL A 112 3.05 4.44 -16.17
CA VAL A 112 2.63 3.70 -14.99
C VAL A 112 3.03 4.52 -13.76
N SER A 113 2.03 5.11 -13.13
CA SER A 113 2.15 5.95 -11.96
C SER A 113 1.18 5.49 -10.87
N LYS A 114 1.30 6.06 -9.69
CA LYS A 114 0.46 5.78 -8.50
C LYS A 114 0.39 4.34 -8.04
N PHE A 115 1.13 4.05 -6.98
CA PHE A 115 1.26 2.71 -6.43
C PHE A 115 0.50 2.66 -5.10
N ALA A 116 -0.71 2.12 -5.12
CA ALA A 116 -1.39 1.70 -3.91
C ALA A 116 -1.26 0.19 -3.73
N HIS A 117 -0.31 -0.21 -2.90
CA HIS A 117 -0.12 -1.59 -2.46
C HIS A 117 -0.70 -1.78 -1.06
N ARG A 118 -1.55 -2.78 -0.87
CA ARG A 118 -2.13 -3.15 0.43
C ARG A 118 -1.91 -4.61 0.68
N ARG A 119 -1.38 -4.93 1.86
CA ARG A 119 -1.43 -6.27 2.43
C ARG A 119 -2.43 -6.28 3.57
N GLY A 120 -3.31 -7.27 3.58
CA GLY A 120 -4.32 -7.45 4.60
C GLY A 120 -4.38 -8.88 5.07
N TRP A 121 -4.79 -9.07 6.32
CA TRP A 121 -5.22 -10.36 6.81
C TRP A 121 -6.73 -10.45 6.57
N SER A 122 -7.16 -11.54 5.97
CA SER A 122 -8.57 -11.83 5.74
C SER A 122 -8.71 -13.31 5.99
N PHE A 123 -9.08 -13.70 7.20
CA PHE A 123 -9.27 -15.12 7.49
C PHE A 123 -10.58 -15.57 6.86
N TYR A 124 -10.49 -16.14 5.66
CA TYR A 124 -11.63 -16.71 4.95
C TYR A 124 -11.39 -18.20 4.76
N THR A 125 -12.29 -19.00 5.30
CA THR A 125 -12.31 -20.45 5.12
C THR A 125 -13.58 -20.77 4.37
N SER A 126 -13.45 -21.35 3.18
CA SER A 126 -14.60 -21.80 2.41
C SER A 126 -14.50 -23.29 2.16
N LEU A 127 -15.53 -24.00 2.61
CA LEU A 127 -15.72 -25.42 2.33
C LEU A 127 -15.82 -25.69 0.82
N PHE A 128 -16.31 -24.72 0.04
CA PHE A 128 -16.47 -24.86 -1.41
C PHE A 128 -15.16 -24.69 -2.17
N THR A 129 -14.29 -23.78 -1.72
CA THR A 129 -12.98 -23.54 -2.38
C THR A 129 -11.87 -24.39 -1.78
N LEU A 130 -12.15 -25.15 -0.70
CA LEU A 130 -11.18 -25.96 0.03
C LEU A 130 -9.87 -25.20 0.31
N MET A 131 -9.97 -23.91 0.61
CA MET A 131 -8.83 -23.01 0.82
C MET A 131 -8.99 -22.27 2.14
N LEU A 132 -7.91 -22.25 2.92
CA LEU A 132 -7.71 -21.31 4.01
C LEU A 132 -6.97 -20.11 3.44
N ILE A 133 -7.63 -18.96 3.38
CA ILE A 133 -7.00 -17.70 2.97
C ILE A 133 -6.67 -16.97 4.26
N PRO A 134 -5.41 -16.89 4.72
CA PRO A 134 -5.02 -16.05 5.84
C PRO A 134 -4.98 -14.56 5.50
N GLY A 135 -4.77 -14.22 4.22
CA GLY A 135 -4.54 -12.84 3.83
C GLY A 135 -4.56 -12.62 2.32
N PHE A 136 -4.53 -11.35 1.97
CA PHE A 136 -4.49 -10.89 0.61
C PHE A 136 -3.47 -9.76 0.44
N GLU A 137 -3.03 -9.63 -0.79
CA GLU A 137 -2.24 -8.53 -1.30
C GLU A 137 -3.05 -7.88 -2.42
N SER A 138 -3.12 -6.56 -2.48
CA SER A 138 -3.78 -5.86 -3.58
C SER A 138 -2.91 -4.72 -4.07
N TRP A 139 -2.76 -4.64 -5.39
CA TRP A 139 -2.01 -3.63 -6.10
C TRP A 139 -2.96 -2.84 -6.98
N ASP A 140 -2.83 -1.54 -6.89
CA ASP A 140 -3.55 -0.53 -7.64
C ASP A 140 -2.50 0.36 -8.30
N LEU A 141 -2.53 0.37 -9.65
CA LEU A 141 -1.66 1.17 -10.49
C LEU A 141 -2.51 2.06 -11.37
N GLN A 142 -2.16 3.34 -11.43
CA GLN A 142 -2.75 4.25 -12.40
C GLN A 142 -1.90 4.26 -13.67
N ILE A 143 -2.56 4.21 -14.83
CA ILE A 143 -1.88 4.28 -16.11
C ILE A 143 -2.44 5.46 -16.88
N ALA A 144 -1.60 6.46 -17.11
CA ALA A 144 -1.89 7.54 -18.03
C ALA A 144 -1.45 7.13 -19.43
N ALA A 145 -2.28 7.45 -20.43
CA ALA A 145 -2.04 7.08 -21.81
C ALA A 145 -2.14 8.31 -22.72
N SER A 146 -1.14 8.49 -23.57
CA SER A 146 -1.11 9.53 -24.58
C SER A 146 -0.70 8.94 -25.92
N LEU A 147 -1.49 9.20 -26.97
CA LEU A 147 -1.15 8.84 -28.35
C LEU A 147 -0.55 10.06 -29.04
N TYR A 148 0.62 9.88 -29.64
CA TYR A 148 1.24 10.84 -30.53
C TYR A 148 0.83 10.50 -31.97
N ASP A 149 0.07 11.40 -32.59
CA ASP A 149 -0.46 11.19 -33.95
C ASP A 149 0.64 11.24 -35.03
N SER A 150 0.24 11.08 -36.29
CA SER A 150 1.17 11.15 -37.42
C SER A 150 1.86 12.51 -37.62
N ASN A 151 1.33 13.58 -37.03
CA ASN A 151 1.94 14.91 -37.01
C ASN A 151 2.79 15.15 -35.75
N GLY A 152 2.78 14.19 -34.81
CA GLY A 152 3.45 14.28 -33.51
C GLY A 152 2.71 15.10 -32.46
N LYS A 153 1.41 15.35 -32.67
CA LYS A 153 0.56 15.97 -31.67
C LYS A 153 0.16 14.96 -30.61
N GLU A 154 0.34 15.32 -29.34
CA GLU A 154 -0.13 14.53 -28.21
C GLU A 154 -1.65 14.56 -28.08
N ILE A 155 -2.26 13.39 -27.95
CA ILE A 155 -3.68 13.17 -27.71
C ILE A 155 -3.82 12.34 -26.42
N PRO A 156 -4.19 12.95 -25.29
CA PRO A 156 -4.42 12.21 -24.04
C PRO A 156 -5.66 11.31 -24.17
N ILE A 157 -5.59 10.11 -23.59
CA ILE A 157 -6.67 9.11 -23.63
C ILE A 157 -7.19 8.88 -22.20
N PRO A 158 -8.07 9.76 -21.67
CA PRO A 158 -8.52 9.71 -20.27
C PRO A 158 -9.35 8.46 -19.96
N ALA A 159 -9.98 7.84 -20.97
CA ALA A 159 -10.73 6.61 -20.81
C ALA A 159 -9.88 5.47 -20.19
N ILE A 160 -8.62 5.34 -20.62
CA ILE A 160 -7.69 4.32 -20.10
C ILE A 160 -7.36 4.59 -18.62
N GLN A 161 -7.20 5.87 -18.25
CA GLN A 161 -6.90 6.26 -16.88
C GLN A 161 -8.07 6.03 -15.91
N SER A 162 -9.31 6.11 -16.40
CA SER A 162 -10.53 5.99 -15.58
C SER A 162 -10.89 4.55 -15.18
N GLN A 163 -10.34 3.54 -15.86
CA GLN A 163 -10.65 2.13 -15.64
C GLN A 163 -9.38 1.26 -15.50
N PRO A 164 -8.53 1.54 -14.50
CA PRO A 164 -7.31 0.77 -14.32
C PRO A 164 -7.64 -0.69 -13.96
N VAL A 165 -6.83 -1.61 -14.47
CA VAL A 165 -6.86 -3.00 -14.02
C VAL A 165 -6.13 -3.06 -12.69
N TYR A 166 -6.75 -3.72 -11.70
CA TYR A 166 -6.20 -3.92 -10.36
C TYR A 166 -5.85 -5.38 -10.15
N LYS A 167 -4.86 -5.66 -9.31
CA LYS A 167 -4.42 -7.02 -9.00
C LYS A 167 -4.69 -7.30 -7.55
N GLN A 168 -5.31 -8.44 -7.28
CA GLN A 168 -5.46 -8.96 -5.94
C GLN A 168 -4.91 -10.38 -5.90
N VAL A 169 -3.97 -10.62 -5.00
CA VAL A 169 -3.38 -11.92 -4.74
C VAL A 169 -3.93 -12.41 -3.42
N TRP A 170 -4.70 -13.49 -3.41
CA TRP A 170 -5.08 -14.18 -2.19
C TRP A 170 -4.03 -15.22 -1.89
N LEU A 171 -3.40 -15.10 -0.73
CA LEU A 171 -2.42 -16.06 -0.25
C LEU A 171 -3.20 -17.09 0.55
N GLY A 172 -3.10 -18.36 0.15
CA GLY A 172 -3.90 -19.44 0.72
C GLY A 172 -3.08 -20.67 1.06
N TRP A 173 -3.68 -21.56 1.85
CA TRP A 173 -3.27 -22.95 1.97
C TRP A 173 -4.43 -23.82 1.49
N PRO A 174 -4.22 -24.69 0.49
CA PRO A 174 -5.26 -25.60 0.08
C PRO A 174 -5.41 -26.67 1.16
N ILE A 175 -6.65 -27.05 1.45
CA ILE A 175 -7.00 -28.09 2.43
C ILE A 175 -6.66 -29.49 1.86
N PHE A 176 -6.57 -29.61 0.53
CA PHE A 176 -6.13 -30.79 -0.19
C PHE A 176 -5.00 -30.43 -1.18
N PRO A 177 -4.07 -31.34 -1.53
CA PRO A 177 -2.93 -31.06 -2.41
C PRO A 177 -3.33 -30.94 -3.90
N LEU A 178 -4.44 -30.27 -4.20
CA LEU A 178 -4.82 -29.93 -5.56
C LEU A 178 -4.14 -28.60 -5.91
N TYR A 179 -3.01 -28.70 -6.60
CA TYR A 179 -2.35 -27.56 -7.22
C TYR A 179 -3.21 -27.02 -8.36
N TRP A 180 -4.12 -26.10 -8.04
CA TRP A 180 -4.67 -25.20 -9.06
C TRP A 180 -4.21 -23.79 -8.72
N LEU A 181 -3.13 -23.38 -9.38
CA LEU A 181 -2.62 -22.02 -9.34
C LEU A 181 -3.27 -21.28 -10.50
N SER A 182 -4.01 -20.21 -10.22
CA SER A 182 -4.44 -19.26 -11.25
C SER A 182 -3.22 -18.71 -11.99
N GLU A 183 -3.38 -18.40 -13.27
CA GLU A 183 -2.32 -17.82 -14.09
C GLU A 183 -1.72 -16.57 -13.44
N LYS A 184 -0.38 -16.55 -13.36
CA LYS A 184 0.39 -15.40 -12.84
C LYS A 184 0.47 -14.33 -13.91
N GLU A 185 -0.63 -13.62 -14.15
CA GLU A 185 -0.65 -12.53 -15.13
C GLU A 185 -0.07 -11.23 -14.55
N SER A 186 0.65 -10.49 -15.40
CA SER A 186 1.08 -9.13 -15.09
C SER A 186 -0.08 -8.17 -15.33
N MET A 187 -0.34 -7.35 -14.32
CA MET A 187 -1.35 -6.31 -14.40
C MET A 187 -0.92 -5.17 -15.32
N VAL A 188 0.37 -4.81 -15.30
CA VAL A 188 0.91 -3.78 -16.21
C VAL A 188 0.80 -4.25 -17.66
N ALA A 189 1.21 -5.49 -17.94
CA ALA A 189 1.11 -6.04 -19.30
C ALA A 189 -0.34 -6.06 -19.80
N THR A 190 -1.29 -6.44 -18.94
CA THR A 190 -2.72 -6.46 -19.28
C THR A 190 -3.24 -5.06 -19.59
N ASN A 191 -2.88 -4.05 -18.78
CA ASN A 191 -3.27 -2.67 -19.07
C ASN A 191 -2.68 -2.14 -20.39
N VAL A 192 -1.44 -2.50 -20.71
CA VAL A 192 -0.80 -2.11 -21.98
C VAL A 192 -1.54 -2.70 -23.18
N ILE A 193 -1.88 -3.99 -23.13
CA ILE A 193 -2.66 -4.65 -24.19
C ILE A 193 -4.06 -4.07 -24.29
N LYS A 194 -4.73 -3.82 -23.16
CA LYS A 194 -6.02 -3.14 -23.11
C LYS A 194 -5.94 -1.76 -23.78
N ALA A 195 -4.94 -0.95 -23.45
CA ALA A 195 -4.72 0.37 -24.05
C ALA A 195 -4.48 0.31 -25.56
N ALA A 196 -3.62 -0.62 -26.01
CA ALA A 196 -3.37 -0.84 -27.43
C ALA A 196 -4.65 -1.26 -28.18
N ASN A 197 -5.41 -2.20 -27.62
CA ASN A 197 -6.70 -2.62 -28.16
C ASN A 197 -7.70 -1.46 -28.22
N THR A 198 -7.74 -0.58 -27.21
CA THR A 198 -8.59 0.62 -27.22
C THR A 198 -8.25 1.54 -28.39
N VAL A 199 -6.96 1.82 -28.61
CA VAL A 199 -6.51 2.66 -29.74
C VAL A 199 -6.88 2.04 -31.10
N LEU A 200 -6.73 0.72 -31.23
CA LEU A 200 -7.03 0.01 -32.48
C LEU A 200 -8.54 -0.10 -32.77
N LYS A 201 -9.38 -0.22 -31.73
CA LYS A 201 -10.83 -0.34 -31.86
C LYS A 201 -11.51 1.02 -32.06
N ASP A 202 -10.96 2.07 -31.48
CA ASP A 202 -11.48 3.43 -31.64
C ASP A 202 -11.10 3.96 -33.03
N THR A 203 -12.10 4.09 -33.91
CA THR A 203 -11.90 4.52 -35.28
C THR A 203 -11.32 5.94 -35.38
N GLU A 204 -11.61 6.81 -34.43
CA GLU A 204 -11.09 8.18 -34.44
C GLU A 204 -9.61 8.19 -34.08
N LEU A 205 -9.22 7.45 -33.03
CA LEU A 205 -7.81 7.32 -32.64
C LEU A 205 -7.00 6.57 -33.69
N ALA A 206 -7.54 5.45 -34.19
CA ALA A 206 -6.91 4.68 -35.25
C ALA A 206 -6.69 5.56 -36.49
N ALA A 207 -7.66 6.38 -36.91
CA ALA A 207 -7.53 7.28 -38.06
C ALA A 207 -6.37 8.29 -37.95
N ARG A 208 -5.97 8.67 -36.74
CA ARG A 208 -4.82 9.57 -36.47
C ARG A 208 -3.45 8.92 -36.71
N ILE A 209 -3.42 7.60 -36.85
CA ILE A 209 -2.20 6.83 -37.07
C ILE A 209 -2.00 6.62 -38.57
N SER A 210 -0.89 7.12 -39.10
CA SER A 210 -0.51 6.98 -40.51
C SER A 210 0.97 7.21 -40.73
N GLY A 211 1.59 6.41 -41.60
CA GLY A 211 3.01 6.53 -41.93
C GLY A 211 3.92 5.78 -40.95
N PRO A 212 5.25 6.02 -41.01
CA PRO A 212 6.22 5.29 -40.21
C PRO A 212 6.19 5.68 -38.73
N ILE A 213 6.69 4.80 -37.87
CA ILE A 213 6.95 5.09 -36.45
C ILE A 213 8.20 5.97 -36.36
N VAL A 214 8.09 7.12 -35.69
CA VAL A 214 9.25 7.99 -35.39
C VAL A 214 9.38 8.10 -33.88
N SER A 215 10.54 7.70 -33.35
CA SER A 215 10.79 7.59 -31.90
C SER A 215 12.12 8.26 -31.52
N ASP A 216 12.32 9.52 -31.88
CA ASP A 216 13.53 10.27 -31.51
C ASP A 216 13.23 11.19 -30.32
N TYR A 217 13.37 10.63 -29.11
CA TYR A 217 12.90 11.26 -27.87
C TYR A 217 13.89 11.10 -26.73
N LYS A 218 13.67 11.92 -25.69
CA LYS A 218 14.31 11.82 -24.39
C LYS A 218 13.25 11.91 -23.30
N ILE A 219 13.48 11.18 -22.22
CA ILE A 219 12.68 11.30 -21.01
C ILE A 219 13.37 12.29 -20.07
N VAL A 220 12.64 13.32 -19.68
CA VAL A 220 13.14 14.39 -18.82
C VAL A 220 12.35 14.37 -17.52
N LYS A 221 13.07 14.41 -16.40
CA LYS A 221 12.48 14.55 -15.07
C LYS A 221 11.67 15.84 -14.96
N SER A 222 10.40 15.73 -14.59
CA SER A 222 9.51 16.87 -14.37
C SER A 222 9.37 17.22 -12.88
N ALA A 223 9.31 16.21 -12.01
CA ALA A 223 9.21 16.39 -10.56
C ALA A 223 9.78 15.17 -9.82
N ASP A 224 10.14 15.36 -8.54
CA ASP A 224 10.47 14.26 -7.64
C ASP A 224 9.23 13.42 -7.33
N LEU A 225 9.42 12.12 -7.12
CA LEU A 225 8.35 11.28 -6.63
C LEU A 225 8.19 11.46 -5.12
N ASP A 226 7.02 11.88 -4.67
CA ASP A 226 6.71 12.08 -3.25
C ASP A 226 6.33 10.76 -2.55
N PHE A 227 7.31 9.86 -2.35
CA PHE A 227 7.11 8.59 -1.63
C PHE A 227 7.48 8.68 -0.14
N GLY A 228 6.82 7.87 0.70
CA GLY A 228 7.23 7.61 2.08
C GLY A 228 6.77 8.65 3.11
N THR A 229 7.26 8.54 4.34
CA THR A 229 6.77 9.32 5.50
C THR A 229 6.89 10.84 5.33
N SER A 230 7.83 11.33 4.53
CA SER A 230 8.03 12.76 4.26
C SER A 230 6.90 13.38 3.43
N SER A 231 6.16 12.56 2.67
CA SER A 231 4.98 13.03 1.94
C SER A 231 3.77 13.26 2.84
N VAL A 232 3.75 12.70 4.06
CA VAL A 232 2.60 12.74 4.96
C VAL A 232 2.41 14.14 5.53
N LYS A 233 1.31 14.79 5.15
CA LYS A 233 0.87 16.04 5.76
C LYS A 233 0.19 15.74 7.09
N THR A 234 0.75 16.25 8.18
CA THR A 234 0.23 16.02 9.53
C THR A 234 -0.48 17.26 10.05
N LYS A 235 -1.71 17.09 10.54
CA LYS A 235 -2.54 18.20 11.07
C LYS A 235 -3.08 17.86 12.45
N ILE A 236 -2.97 18.78 13.40
CA ILE A 236 -3.64 18.65 14.70
C ILE A 236 -5.08 19.17 14.56
N ILE A 237 -6.04 18.26 14.73
CA ILE A 237 -7.46 18.57 14.63
C ILE A 237 -7.98 19.13 15.94
N ASN A 238 -7.56 18.54 17.07
CA ASN A 238 -8.06 18.89 18.38
C ASN A 238 -7.04 18.55 19.47
N VAL A 239 -7.00 19.36 20.51
CA VAL A 239 -6.29 19.04 21.75
C VAL A 239 -7.22 19.33 22.91
N GLN A 240 -7.32 18.39 23.84
CA GLN A 240 -8.18 18.48 25.02
C GLN A 240 -7.38 18.07 26.25
N ARG A 241 -7.49 18.84 27.33
CA ARG A 241 -7.09 18.34 28.65
C ARG A 241 -8.11 17.31 29.11
N VAL A 242 -7.64 16.21 29.66
CA VAL A 242 -8.50 15.13 30.18
C VAL A 242 -8.07 14.76 31.58
N ASP A 243 -9.03 14.47 32.46
CA ASP A 243 -8.73 14.21 33.88
C ASP A 243 -8.04 12.85 34.10
N SER A 244 -8.20 11.94 33.13
CA SER A 244 -7.64 10.59 33.14
C SER A 244 -7.70 10.01 31.73
N TYR A 245 -6.95 8.95 31.47
CA TYR A 245 -7.14 8.13 30.27
C TYR A 245 -7.23 6.64 30.63
N VAL A 246 -7.88 5.88 29.75
CA VAL A 246 -8.09 4.44 29.93
C VAL A 246 -6.98 3.69 29.21
N LEU A 247 -6.14 2.99 29.97
CA LEU A 247 -5.16 2.06 29.44
C LEU A 247 -5.79 0.68 29.36
N ASN A 248 -5.92 0.11 28.16
CA ASN A 248 -6.39 -1.27 28.04
C ASN A 248 -5.19 -2.21 28.06
N ILE A 249 -5.08 -3.04 29.09
CA ILE A 249 -4.00 -4.01 29.28
C ILE A 249 -4.47 -5.36 28.71
N LYS A 250 -3.67 -5.93 27.79
CA LYS A 250 -3.82 -7.33 27.37
C LYS A 250 -2.71 -8.17 28.02
N GLY A 251 -3.11 -9.14 28.83
CA GLY A 251 -2.23 -10.26 29.22
C GLY A 251 -2.22 -11.34 28.14
N HIS A 252 -1.22 -12.22 28.18
CA HIS A 252 -1.00 -13.34 27.26
C HIS A 252 -2.13 -14.40 27.36
N GLY A 253 -3.32 -14.11 26.84
CA GLY A 253 -4.43 -15.07 26.71
C GLY A 253 -5.74 -14.74 27.44
N GLY A 254 -5.94 -13.50 27.93
CA GLY A 254 -7.18 -13.09 28.63
C GLY A 254 -8.00 -12.01 27.91
N THR A 255 -9.26 -11.82 28.34
CA THR A 255 -10.11 -10.70 27.90
C THR A 255 -9.41 -9.36 28.18
N PRO A 256 -9.44 -8.40 27.24
CA PRO A 256 -8.85 -7.09 27.45
C PRO A 256 -9.38 -6.44 28.73
N ARG A 257 -8.50 -5.99 29.63
CA ARG A 257 -8.90 -5.26 30.83
C ARG A 257 -8.71 -3.78 30.59
N GLN A 258 -9.78 -3.01 30.73
CA GLN A 258 -9.70 -1.56 30.73
C GLN A 258 -9.29 -1.10 32.14
N GLN A 259 -8.11 -0.53 32.29
CA GLN A 259 -7.67 0.09 33.53
C GLN A 259 -7.65 1.59 33.33
N ARG A 260 -8.52 2.30 34.04
CA ARG A 260 -8.40 3.75 34.16
C ARG A 260 -7.11 4.05 34.91
N ILE A 261 -6.19 4.78 34.29
CA ILE A 261 -5.00 5.25 35.00
C ILE A 261 -5.43 6.44 35.84
N PHE A 262 -5.22 6.30 37.15
CA PHE A 262 -5.62 7.19 38.24
C PHE A 262 -7.13 7.36 38.38
N THR A 263 -7.70 6.80 39.45
CA THR A 263 -9.09 7.03 39.88
C THR A 263 -9.32 8.44 40.41
N GLU A 264 -8.25 9.11 40.85
CA GLU A 264 -8.21 10.50 41.31
C GLU A 264 -7.16 11.28 40.51
N HIS A 265 -7.50 12.47 40.03
CA HIS A 265 -6.62 13.24 39.16
C HIS A 265 -5.34 13.69 39.91
N PRO A 266 -4.13 13.41 39.38
CA PRO A 266 -2.88 13.70 40.07
C PRO A 266 -2.65 15.20 40.30
N ALA A 267 -2.07 15.55 41.46
CA ALA A 267 -1.89 16.95 41.84
C ALA A 267 -0.91 17.72 40.93
N VAL A 268 0.16 17.05 40.47
CA VAL A 268 1.31 17.66 39.78
C VAL A 268 1.35 17.46 38.27
N GLU A 269 0.42 16.68 37.73
CA GLU A 269 0.41 16.24 36.34
C GLU A 269 -0.97 16.42 35.72
N ASP A 270 -0.98 16.60 34.41
CA ASP A 270 -2.18 16.64 33.58
C ASP A 270 -2.03 15.66 32.41
N PHE A 271 -3.16 15.40 31.73
CA PHE A 271 -3.18 14.57 30.52
C PHE A 271 -3.73 15.36 29.34
N LEU A 272 -3.17 15.11 28.16
CA LEU A 272 -3.65 15.66 26.89
C LEU A 272 -4.15 14.54 25.99
N LYS A 273 -5.34 14.72 25.45
CA LYS A 273 -5.86 13.99 24.30
C LYS A 273 -5.65 14.83 23.05
N VAL A 274 -4.80 14.38 22.13
CA VAL A 274 -4.50 15.05 20.87
C VAL A 274 -5.03 14.22 19.71
N THR A 275 -5.95 14.77 18.93
CA THR A 275 -6.43 14.18 17.68
C THR A 275 -5.61 14.71 16.52
N VAL A 276 -4.92 13.82 15.83
CA VAL A 276 -4.07 14.11 14.66
C VAL A 276 -4.69 13.46 13.43
N ASP A 277 -4.71 14.19 12.32
CA ASP A 277 -5.02 13.65 11.00
C ASP A 277 -3.73 13.55 10.18
N PHE A 278 -3.41 12.34 9.72
CA PHE A 278 -2.33 12.08 8.79
C PHE A 278 -2.94 11.99 7.40
N GLU A 279 -2.56 12.90 6.51
CA GLU A 279 -3.03 12.98 5.14
C GLU A 279 -1.89 12.62 4.20
N ASN A 280 -2.18 11.80 3.20
CA ASN A 280 -1.26 11.51 2.12
C ASN A 280 -1.66 12.32 0.88
N PRO A 281 -1.04 13.50 0.66
CA PRO A 281 -1.29 14.32 -0.52
C PRO A 281 -0.59 13.79 -1.77
N SER A 282 0.28 12.78 -1.64
CA SER A 282 1.02 12.26 -2.78
C SER A 282 0.20 11.28 -3.58
N ASP A 283 0.76 10.95 -4.73
CA ASP A 283 0.21 10.03 -5.68
C ASP A 283 0.65 8.59 -5.42
N ALA A 284 1.43 8.34 -4.37
CA ALA A 284 1.89 7.01 -3.99
C ALA A 284 1.51 6.66 -2.56
N ASN A 285 1.66 5.39 -2.17
CA ASN A 285 1.57 5.00 -0.77
C ASN A 285 2.58 5.77 0.10
N ALA A 286 2.10 6.27 1.24
CA ALA A 286 2.93 6.91 2.24
C ALA A 286 2.92 6.10 3.53
N ASP A 287 4.10 5.79 4.07
CA ASP A 287 4.22 5.13 5.36
C ASP A 287 4.11 6.14 6.49
N VAL A 288 3.12 5.97 7.34
CA VAL A 288 2.94 6.76 8.55
C VAL A 288 3.60 6.01 9.70
N SER A 289 4.45 6.70 10.45
CA SER A 289 5.06 6.21 11.70
C SER A 289 4.53 6.98 12.90
N PRO A 290 3.40 6.57 13.52
CA PRO A 290 2.73 7.33 14.58
C PRO A 290 3.61 7.62 15.80
N PHE A 291 4.52 6.70 16.13
CA PHE A 291 5.43 6.82 17.28
C PHE A 291 6.42 7.99 17.19
N ILE A 292 6.57 8.63 16.01
CA ILE A 292 7.43 9.80 15.81
C ILE A 292 6.67 11.11 16.10
N PHE A 293 5.35 11.05 16.33
CA PHE A 293 4.56 12.21 16.75
C PHE A 293 4.76 12.48 18.25
N LEU A 294 5.33 13.65 18.59
CA LEU A 294 5.72 13.98 19.96
C LEU A 294 5.37 15.43 20.33
N PRO A 295 4.93 15.70 21.58
CA PRO A 295 4.82 17.04 22.14
C PRO A 295 6.18 17.55 22.63
N GLU A 296 6.32 18.87 22.66
CA GLU A 296 7.47 19.56 23.25
C GLU A 296 7.04 20.60 24.29
N PRO A 297 7.68 20.63 25.49
CA PRO A 297 8.79 19.75 25.89
C PRO A 297 8.34 18.30 26.12
N LEU A 298 9.22 17.34 25.78
CA LEU A 298 8.95 15.92 25.99
C LEU A 298 9.03 15.60 27.49
N PHE A 299 7.93 15.13 28.06
CA PHE A 299 7.92 14.58 29.41
C PHE A 299 8.27 13.09 29.37
N SER A 300 9.44 12.71 29.89
CA SER A 300 9.80 11.31 30.10
C SER A 300 9.82 10.99 31.60
N HIS A 301 9.03 9.99 32.00
CA HIS A 301 9.09 9.48 33.36
C HIS A 301 10.27 8.50 33.42
N THR A 302 11.38 8.85 34.08
CA THR A 302 12.56 7.98 34.19
C THR A 302 12.32 6.72 35.03
N LYS A 303 11.17 6.60 35.69
CA LYS A 303 10.77 5.43 36.50
C LYS A 303 9.26 5.15 36.40
N GLY A 304 8.77 4.66 35.27
CA GLY A 304 7.41 4.10 35.25
C GLY A 304 7.28 2.95 36.27
N PRO A 305 6.07 2.64 36.79
CA PRO A 305 5.87 1.42 37.55
C PRO A 305 6.28 0.25 36.65
N GLN A 306 7.19 -0.59 37.14
CA GLN A 306 7.57 -1.82 36.45
C GLN A 306 6.31 -2.68 36.31
N LEU A 307 5.62 -2.59 35.17
CA LEU A 307 4.79 -3.68 34.69
C LEU A 307 5.76 -4.85 34.56
N GLY A 308 5.60 -5.86 35.43
CA GLY A 308 6.54 -6.97 35.59
C GLY A 308 7.01 -7.49 34.22
N ASN A 309 8.24 -7.13 33.88
CA ASN A 309 8.86 -7.43 32.59
C ASN A 309 9.51 -8.80 32.75
N THR A 310 8.93 -9.84 32.16
CA THR A 310 9.63 -11.11 31.93
C THR A 310 10.65 -11.01 30.79
N GLU A 311 10.76 -9.87 30.11
CA GLU A 311 11.80 -9.64 29.10
C GLU A 311 12.36 -8.22 29.24
N ASN A 312 13.69 -8.10 29.37
CA ASN A 312 14.43 -6.83 29.53
C ASN A 312 14.31 -5.89 28.30
N LYS A 313 13.13 -5.36 28.00
CA LYS A 313 12.94 -4.27 27.04
C LYS A 313 12.69 -2.97 27.80
N MET A 314 13.69 -2.09 27.77
CA MET A 314 13.62 -0.74 28.31
C MET A 314 12.82 0.12 27.33
N TYR A 315 11.55 0.37 27.62
CA TYR A 315 10.75 1.30 26.84
C TYR A 315 11.09 2.73 27.28
N LEU A 316 12.02 3.38 26.57
CA LEU A 316 12.20 4.83 26.62
C LEU A 316 11.13 5.47 25.73
N SER A 317 9.90 5.49 26.21
CA SER A 317 8.86 6.34 25.65
C SER A 317 8.20 7.07 26.82
N PRO A 318 7.83 8.36 26.68
CA PRO A 318 6.74 8.92 27.49
C PRO A 318 5.60 7.90 27.53
N ASP A 319 4.81 7.85 28.61
CA ASP A 319 3.59 7.03 28.70
C ASP A 319 2.60 7.39 27.57
N LEU A 320 2.87 6.92 26.36
CA LEU A 320 2.28 7.33 25.10
C LEU A 320 1.27 6.26 24.71
N ALA A 321 0.00 6.52 24.96
CA ALA A 321 -1.07 5.66 24.48
C ALA A 321 -1.66 6.25 23.20
N ALA A 322 -1.43 5.60 22.04
CA ALA A 322 -2.14 5.92 20.81
C ALA A 322 -3.39 5.03 20.70
N LYS A 323 -4.47 5.55 20.11
CA LYS A 323 -5.69 4.80 19.79
C LYS A 323 -6.30 5.28 18.47
N ILE A 324 -6.97 4.38 17.75
CA ILE A 324 -7.79 4.69 16.58
C ILE A 324 -9.25 4.76 17.04
N GLU A 325 -9.87 5.95 17.06
CA GLU A 325 -11.30 6.11 17.38
C GLU A 325 -12.19 6.22 16.13
N TYR A 326 -11.61 6.48 14.95
CA TYR A 326 -12.35 6.78 13.72
C TYR A 326 -11.90 5.83 12.61
N THR A 327 -12.43 4.61 12.60
CA THR A 327 -12.24 3.63 11.52
C THR A 327 -13.59 3.20 10.96
N SER A 328 -13.65 2.93 9.65
CA SER A 328 -14.83 2.41 8.97
C SER A 328 -15.02 0.89 9.12
N LEU A 329 -14.10 0.22 9.83
CA LEU A 329 -14.20 -1.20 10.17
C LEU A 329 -15.06 -1.36 11.42
N ASP A 330 -16.05 -2.25 11.35
CA ASP A 330 -17.05 -2.58 12.37
C ASP A 330 -16.50 -2.56 13.83
N PRO A 331 -17.09 -1.77 14.74
CA PRO A 331 -16.62 -1.58 16.12
C PRO A 331 -16.59 -2.86 16.99
N LEU A 332 -17.07 -4.00 16.50
CA LEU A 332 -17.05 -5.28 17.23
C LEU A 332 -15.63 -5.88 17.40
N ASN A 333 -14.62 -5.39 16.69
CA ASN A 333 -13.22 -5.76 16.90
C ASN A 333 -12.43 -4.60 17.54
N LEU A 334 -12.90 -4.11 18.69
CA LEU A 334 -12.16 -3.23 19.60
C LEU A 334 -10.97 -3.97 20.24
N PHE A 335 -9.94 -4.25 19.45
CA PHE A 335 -8.65 -4.66 19.98
C PHE A 335 -7.84 -3.41 20.31
N TYR A 336 -7.45 -3.25 21.59
CA TYR A 336 -6.38 -2.32 21.94
C TYR A 336 -5.10 -2.83 21.30
N SER A 337 -4.68 -2.09 20.28
CA SER A 337 -3.60 -2.39 19.36
C SER A 337 -2.24 -2.03 19.92
N GLU A 338 -1.24 -2.90 19.93
CA GLU A 338 0.10 -2.45 19.51
C GLU A 338 0.02 -1.72 18.13
N THR A 339 -1.05 -1.95 17.34
CA THR A 339 -1.38 -1.37 16.04
C THR A 339 -1.58 0.14 16.02
N SER A 340 -1.85 0.80 17.14
CA SER A 340 -2.03 2.25 17.14
C SER A 340 -0.71 3.01 16.98
N HIS A 341 0.38 2.40 17.43
CA HIS A 341 1.77 2.83 17.22
C HIS A 341 2.45 2.18 16.03
N GLN A 342 1.91 1.05 15.55
CA GLN A 342 2.44 0.39 14.37
C GLN A 342 2.40 1.34 13.18
N LYS A 343 3.46 1.22 12.38
CA LYS A 343 3.51 1.85 11.08
C LYS A 343 2.31 1.36 10.26
N PHE A 344 1.69 2.27 9.54
CA PHE A 344 0.61 1.95 8.62
C PHE A 344 0.79 2.73 7.34
N THR A 345 0.26 2.19 6.24
CA THR A 345 0.38 2.82 4.93
C THR A 345 -0.91 3.56 4.58
N LEU A 346 -0.79 4.83 4.21
CA LEU A 346 -1.86 5.64 3.63
C LEU A 346 -1.82 5.54 2.11
N ARG A 347 -3.00 5.36 1.50
CA ARG A 347 -3.14 5.41 0.05
C ARG A 347 -3.04 6.85 -0.46
N PRO A 348 -2.75 7.04 -1.76
CA PRO A 348 -2.81 8.35 -2.39
C PRO A 348 -4.12 9.08 -2.08
N GLN A 349 -4.05 10.37 -1.77
CA GLN A 349 -5.22 11.24 -1.52
C GLN A 349 -6.16 10.73 -0.42
N THR A 350 -5.64 9.95 0.54
CA THR A 350 -6.40 9.48 1.71
C THR A 350 -5.86 10.07 3.00
N SER A 351 -6.70 10.10 4.04
CA SER A 351 -6.27 10.47 5.38
C SER A 351 -6.70 9.45 6.43
N ALA A 352 -6.00 9.43 7.56
CA ALA A 352 -6.35 8.63 8.72
C ALA A 352 -6.11 9.41 10.01
N LYS A 353 -7.15 9.43 10.85
CA LYS A 353 -7.09 10.05 12.16
C LYS A 353 -6.53 9.09 13.21
N ARG A 354 -5.76 9.64 14.13
CA ARG A 354 -5.22 8.99 15.33
C ARG A 354 -5.41 9.88 16.53
N ILE A 355 -5.56 9.27 17.68
CA ILE A 355 -5.65 9.98 18.96
C ILE A 355 -4.49 9.53 19.81
N PHE A 356 -3.76 10.51 20.33
CA PHE A 356 -2.63 10.32 21.21
C PHE A 356 -2.99 10.86 22.59
N TYR A 357 -2.69 10.07 23.61
CA TYR A 357 -2.75 10.50 25.00
C TYR A 357 -1.33 10.76 25.50
N PHE A 358 -1.10 11.96 26.02
CA PHE A 358 0.16 12.37 26.63
C PHE A 358 -0.05 12.71 28.08
N ARG A 359 0.94 12.38 28.91
CA ARG A 359 1.06 12.83 30.29
C ARG A 359 2.12 13.93 30.34
N TYR A 360 1.90 14.97 31.14
CA TYR A 360 2.87 16.06 31.31
C TYR A 360 2.79 16.66 32.72
N LEU A 361 3.87 17.32 33.16
CA LEU A 361 3.87 18.09 34.41
C LEU A 361 3.17 19.42 34.19
N LYS A 362 2.36 19.86 35.15
CA LYS A 362 1.72 21.19 35.12
C LYS A 362 2.72 22.34 34.91
N SER A 363 3.95 22.19 35.39
CA SER A 363 5.05 23.15 35.21
C SER A 363 5.75 23.10 33.85
N LYS A 364 5.46 22.09 33.02
CA LYS A 364 6.05 21.85 31.71
C LYS A 364 4.98 21.49 30.69
N GLU A 365 4.01 22.38 30.55
CA GLU A 365 2.95 22.23 29.56
C GLU A 365 3.50 22.19 28.13
N PRO A 366 3.05 21.24 27.28
CA PRO A 366 3.39 21.22 25.87
C PRO A 366 3.00 22.50 25.14
N ILE A 367 3.98 23.14 24.51
CA ILE A 367 3.82 24.37 23.73
C ILE A 367 3.90 24.13 22.21
N GLN A 368 4.41 22.97 21.80
CA GLN A 368 4.58 22.61 20.39
C GLN A 368 4.37 21.11 20.20
N TYR A 369 4.04 20.70 18.99
CA TYR A 369 4.01 19.30 18.57
C TYR A 369 4.86 19.13 17.33
N LYS A 370 5.54 17.98 17.22
CA LYS A 370 6.40 17.65 16.08
C LYS A 370 6.02 16.31 15.49
N TYR A 371 6.23 16.20 14.19
CA TYR A 371 6.24 14.94 13.48
C TYR A 371 7.47 14.90 12.59
N PHE A 372 8.28 13.86 12.74
CA PHE A 372 9.55 13.72 12.03
C PHE A 372 10.51 14.91 12.25
N GLY A 373 10.52 15.46 13.47
CA GLY A 373 11.34 16.63 13.82
C GLY A 373 10.80 17.98 13.33
N THR A 374 9.78 17.97 12.45
CA THR A 374 9.17 19.19 11.90
C THR A 374 8.02 19.65 12.81
N PRO A 375 7.99 20.93 13.22
CA PRO A 375 6.86 21.53 13.91
C PRO A 375 5.54 21.41 13.14
N ILE A 376 4.48 21.00 13.83
CA ILE A 376 3.12 21.02 13.30
C ILE A 376 2.43 22.29 13.80
N PRO A 377 1.97 23.19 12.90
CA PRO A 377 1.26 24.38 13.28
C PRO A 377 -0.02 24.06 14.06
N TYR A 378 -0.16 24.61 15.27
CA TYR A 378 -1.38 24.57 16.07
C TYR A 378 -1.46 25.86 16.88
N GLN A 379 -2.54 26.64 16.72
CA GLN A 379 -2.68 27.98 17.28
C GLN A 379 -3.83 28.10 18.30
N LYS A 380 -4.53 27.01 18.62
CA LYS A 380 -5.65 27.09 19.56
C LYS A 380 -5.14 26.92 21.00
N PRO A 381 -5.58 27.76 21.95
CA PRO A 381 -5.29 27.55 23.36
C PRO A 381 -5.93 26.24 23.84
N LEU A 382 -5.27 25.61 24.81
CA LEU A 382 -5.78 24.43 25.51
C LEU A 382 -6.97 24.87 26.36
N ASN A 383 -8.18 24.41 26.02
CA ASN A 383 -9.39 24.60 26.82
C ASN A 383 -9.53 23.49 27.86
#